data_AF-A0A535BP07-F1
#
_entry.id   AF-A0A535BP07-F1
#
_cell.length_a   1.000
_cell.length_b   1.000
_cell.length_c   1.000
_cell.angle_alpha   90.00
_cell.angle_beta   90.00
_cell.angle_gamma   90.00
#
_symmetry.space_group_name_H-M   'P 1'
#
loop_
_entity.id
_entity.type
_entity.pdbx_description
1 polymer ?
#
loop_
_entity_poly.entity_id
_entity_poly.type
_entity_poly.pdbx_seq_one_letter_code
_entity_poly.pdbx_strand_id
1 'polypeptide(L)'
;MSSERVAVPARIVRALGISINGLRTAVRLEEAFRLELLVLIFVIPAAWILTSVGIQRALLIGSWLLVMIVEIINSAIETVVDLIGTERHELSGRAKDLGSAAVFCSILLAATVWLVIFFSA
;
A
#
# COMPACT_ATOMS: atom_id res chain seq x y z
N MET A 1 22.57 30.68 -16.03
CA MET A 1 21.87 29.66 -15.20
C MET A 1 20.56 30.24 -14.70
N SER A 2 19.52 30.21 -15.54
CA SER A 2 18.18 30.66 -15.16
C SER A 2 17.50 29.58 -14.33
N SER A 3 17.43 29.79 -13.02
CA SER A 3 16.56 29.05 -12.13
C SER A 3 15.11 29.22 -12.61
N GLU A 4 14.61 28.26 -13.38
CA GLU A 4 13.18 28.15 -13.70
C GLU A 4 12.39 28.08 -12.39
N ARG A 5 11.73 29.18 -12.05
CA ARG A 5 10.65 29.16 -11.06
C ARG A 5 9.49 28.40 -11.66
N VAL A 6 9.57 27.06 -11.63
CA VAL A 6 8.43 26.20 -11.98
C VAL A 6 7.28 26.61 -11.09
N ALA A 7 6.21 27.14 -11.71
CA ALA A 7 5.05 27.63 -10.98
C ALA A 7 4.50 26.53 -10.05
N VAL A 8 4.05 26.90 -8.84
CA VAL A 8 3.52 25.95 -7.84
C VAL A 8 2.49 24.96 -8.43
N PRO A 9 1.55 25.38 -9.32
CA PRO A 9 0.63 24.46 -9.98
C PRO A 9 1.33 23.39 -10.84
N ALA A 10 2.39 23.76 -11.57
CA ALA A 10 3.16 22.83 -12.39
C ALA A 10 3.91 21.79 -11.54
N ARG A 11 4.33 22.15 -10.31
CA ARG A 11 4.93 21.20 -9.35
C ARG A 11 3.90 20.19 -8.85
N ILE A 12 2.68 20.63 -8.55
CA ILE A 12 1.58 19.74 -8.10
C ILE A 12 1.22 18.75 -9.21
N VAL A 13 1.04 19.23 -10.44
CA VAL A 13 0.73 18.36 -11.59
C VAL A 13 1.83 17.33 -11.83
N ARG A 14 3.10 17.73 -11.73
CA ARG A 14 4.23 16.79 -11.86
C ARG A 14 4.23 15.76 -10.73
N ALA A 15 3.99 16.17 -9.48
CA ALA A 15 3.92 15.26 -8.34
C ALA A 15 2.78 14.23 -8.50
N LEU A 16 1.60 14.66 -8.93
CA LEU A 16 0.48 13.77 -9.25
C LEU A 16 0.84 12.79 -10.37
N GLY A 17 1.52 13.25 -11.42
CA GLY A 17 1.99 12.38 -12.50
C GLY A 17 2.94 11.29 -12.02
N ILE A 18 3.86 11.62 -11.11
CA ILE A 18 4.78 10.66 -10.49
C ILE A 18 4.00 9.63 -9.66
N SER A 19 3.06 10.07 -8.82
CA SER A 19 2.24 9.17 -8.00
C SER A 19 1.39 8.22 -8.84
N ILE A 20 0.74 8.72 -9.90
CA ILE A 20 -0.06 7.90 -10.82
C ILE A 20 0.82 6.88 -11.53
N ASN A 21 2.03 7.27 -11.96
CA ASN A 21 2.94 6.34 -12.57
C ASN A 21 3.38 5.24 -11.59
N GLY A 22 3.67 5.59 -10.33
CA GLY A 22 3.99 4.63 -9.28
C GLY A 22 2.87 3.60 -9.06
N LEU A 23 1.61 4.05 -8.94
CA LEU A 23 0.46 3.16 -8.82
C LEU A 23 0.27 2.28 -10.06
N ARG A 24 0.48 2.83 -11.26
CA ARG A 24 0.39 2.06 -12.51
C ARG A 24 1.47 0.97 -12.57
N THR A 25 2.67 1.26 -12.07
CA THR A 25 3.75 0.28 -11.94
C THR A 25 3.35 -0.82 -10.97
N ALA A 26 2.88 -0.48 -9.76
CA ALA A 26 2.44 -1.46 -8.78
C ALA A 26 1.35 -2.39 -9.33
N VAL A 27 0.33 -1.85 -9.99
CA VAL A 27 -0.73 -2.66 -10.64
C VAL A 27 -0.19 -3.59 -11.72
N ARG A 28 0.88 -3.22 -12.43
CA ARG A 28 1.39 -3.99 -13.57
C ARG A 28 2.39 -5.06 -13.16
N LEU A 29 3.28 -4.73 -12.23
CA LEU A 29 4.43 -5.56 -11.88
C LEU A 29 4.14 -6.42 -10.65
N GLU A 30 3.33 -5.94 -9.71
CA GLU A 30 3.12 -6.63 -8.44
C GLU A 30 1.84 -7.47 -8.47
N GLU A 31 1.99 -8.79 -8.38
CA GLU A 31 0.86 -9.73 -8.29
C GLU A 31 0.08 -9.57 -6.98
N ALA A 32 0.78 -9.44 -5.85
CA ALA A 32 0.17 -9.24 -4.54
C ALA A 32 -0.69 -7.97 -4.50
N PHE A 33 -0.19 -6.85 -5.01
CA PHE A 33 -0.95 -5.60 -5.10
C PHE A 33 -2.25 -5.73 -5.91
N ARG A 34 -2.23 -6.50 -7.01
CA ARG A 34 -3.44 -6.76 -7.81
C ARG A 34 -4.46 -7.60 -7.04
N LEU A 35 -4.01 -8.60 -6.28
CA LEU A 35 -4.90 -9.39 -5.43
C LEU A 35 -5.54 -8.52 -4.35
N GLU A 36 -4.76 -7.65 -3.70
CA GLU A 36 -5.29 -6.72 -2.69
C GLU A 36 -6.29 -5.72 -3.26
N LEU A 37 -6.06 -5.22 -4.47
CA LEU A 37 -7.00 -4.37 -5.19
C LEU A 37 -8.31 -5.09 -5.50
N LEU A 38 -8.24 -6.38 -5.85
CA LEU A 38 -9.43 -7.22 -6.03
C LEU A 38 -10.17 -7.41 -4.69
N VAL A 39 -9.46 -7.61 -3.58
CA VAL A 39 -10.09 -7.70 -2.24
C VAL A 39 -10.78 -6.39 -1.87
N LEU A 40 -10.24 -5.23 -2.28
CA LEU A 40 -10.87 -3.93 -2.04
C LEU A 40 -12.30 -3.84 -2.61
N ILE A 41 -12.57 -4.53 -3.73
CA ILE A 41 -13.90 -4.62 -4.36
C ILE A 41 -14.91 -5.28 -3.42
N PHE A 42 -14.47 -6.16 -2.51
CA PHE A 42 -15.33 -6.81 -1.51
C PHE A 42 -15.33 -6.06 -0.18
N VAL A 43 -14.18 -5.55 0.24
CA VAL A 43 -14.00 -4.77 1.48
C VAL A 43 -14.90 -3.55 1.51
N ILE A 44 -14.99 -2.81 0.40
CA ILE A 44 -15.81 -1.60 0.32
C ILE A 44 -17.30 -1.94 0.54
N PRO A 45 -17.99 -2.74 -0.30
CA PRO A 45 -19.38 -3.10 -0.03
C PRO A 45 -19.62 -3.71 1.36
N ALA A 46 -18.75 -4.61 1.80
CA ALA A 46 -18.88 -5.25 3.11
C ALA A 46 -18.81 -4.23 4.26
N ALA A 47 -17.97 -3.19 4.17
CA ALA A 47 -17.92 -2.14 5.17
C ALA A 47 -19.22 -1.32 5.26
N TRP A 48 -19.91 -1.10 4.14
CA TRP A 48 -21.21 -0.40 4.14
C TRP A 48 -22.33 -1.27 4.67
N ILE A 49 -22.28 -2.58 4.42
CA ILE A 49 -23.24 -3.56 4.94
C ILE A 49 -23.06 -3.75 6.45
N LEU A 50 -21.82 -3.82 6.93
CA LEU A 50 -21.52 -4.21 8.31
C LEU A 50 -21.89 -3.13 9.34
N THR A 51 -21.83 -1.85 8.99
CA THR A 51 -22.05 -0.77 9.96
C THR A 51 -22.62 0.49 9.31
N SER A 52 -23.42 1.25 10.06
CA SER A 52 -23.89 2.60 9.70
C SER A 52 -22.99 3.72 10.23
N VAL A 53 -22.04 3.40 11.11
CA VAL A 53 -21.17 4.36 11.81
C VAL A 53 -20.00 4.76 10.91
N GLY A 54 -19.90 6.05 10.60
CA GLY A 54 -18.90 6.58 9.66
C GLY A 54 -17.45 6.25 10.05
N ILE A 55 -17.10 6.36 11.34
CA ILE A 55 -15.73 6.05 11.79
C ILE A 55 -15.39 4.56 11.66
N GLN A 56 -16.34 3.65 11.93
CA GLN A 56 -16.12 2.22 11.76
C GLN A 56 -15.91 1.87 10.28
N ARG A 57 -16.70 2.45 9.36
CA ARG A 57 -16.48 2.29 7.91
C ARG A 57 -15.09 2.77 7.48
N ALA A 58 -14.67 3.94 7.96
CA ALA A 58 -13.36 4.48 7.66
C ALA A 58 -12.23 3.57 8.15
N LEU A 59 -12.38 2.93 9.32
CA LEU A 59 -11.42 1.96 9.85
C LEU A 59 -11.38 0.66 9.04
N LEU A 60 -12.54 0.12 8.62
CA LEU A 60 -12.61 -1.10 7.80
C LEU A 60 -11.92 -0.92 6.44
N ILE A 61 -12.22 0.17 5.74
CA ILE A 61 -11.64 0.48 4.43
C ILE A 61 -10.18 0.93 4.60
N GLY A 62 -9.92 1.81 5.57
CA GLY A 62 -8.61 2.39 5.81
C GLY A 62 -7.58 1.36 6.23
N SER A 63 -7.97 0.34 6.99
CA SER A 63 -7.06 -0.75 7.36
C SER A 63 -6.63 -1.59 6.15
N TRP A 64 -7.51 -1.84 5.18
CA TRP A 64 -7.11 -2.51 3.93
C TRP A 64 -6.28 -1.62 3.00
N LEU A 65 -6.60 -0.32 2.93
CA LEU A 65 -5.74 0.64 2.23
C LEU A 65 -4.34 0.70 2.84
N LEU A 66 -4.21 0.55 4.16
CA LEU A 66 -2.92 0.46 4.83
C LEU A 66 -2.13 -0.79 4.39
N VAL A 67 -2.79 -1.94 4.21
CA VAL A 67 -2.14 -3.14 3.64
C VAL A 67 -1.52 -2.81 2.28
N MET A 68 -2.31 -2.21 1.38
CA MET A 68 -1.85 -1.81 0.04
C MET A 68 -0.71 -0.79 0.06
N ILE A 69 -0.72 0.14 1.01
CA ILE A 69 0.39 1.10 1.18
C ILE A 69 1.67 0.38 1.58
N VAL A 70 1.58 -0.54 2.55
CA VAL A 70 2.73 -1.30 3.02
C VAL A 70 3.26 -2.22 1.91
N GLU A 71 2.38 -2.80 1.09
CA GLU A 71 2.75 -3.63 -0.07
C GLU A 71 3.54 -2.84 -1.12
N ILE A 72 3.10 -1.60 -1.43
CA ILE A 72 3.87 -0.70 -2.32
C ILE A 72 5.25 -0.39 -1.73
N ILE A 73 5.34 -0.15 -0.42
CA ILE A 73 6.62 0.10 0.25
C ILE A 73 7.51 -1.14 0.20
N ASN A 74 6.96 -2.33 0.45
CA ASN A 74 7.68 -3.60 0.35
C ASN A 74 8.25 -3.77 -1.07
N SER A 75 7.43 -3.58 -2.10
CA SER A 75 7.83 -3.68 -3.51
C SER A 75 8.94 -2.68 -3.86
N ALA A 76 8.86 -1.46 -3.31
CA ALA A 76 9.91 -0.45 -3.50
C ALA A 76 11.24 -0.87 -2.83
N ILE A 77 11.18 -1.46 -1.64
CA ILE A 77 12.36 -2.01 -0.95
C ILE A 77 12.95 -3.17 -1.77
N GLU A 78 12.12 -4.11 -2.21
CA GLU A 78 12.55 -5.23 -3.05
C GLU A 78 13.23 -4.75 -4.33
N THR A 79 12.66 -3.75 -5.01
CA THR A 79 13.26 -3.14 -6.20
C THR A 79 14.65 -2.55 -5.92
N VAL A 80 14.84 -1.88 -4.78
CA VAL A 80 16.15 -1.33 -4.39
C VAL A 80 17.13 -2.45 -4.04
N VAL A 81 16.68 -3.47 -3.32
CA VAL A 81 17.51 -4.62 -2.94
C VAL A 81 17.96 -5.40 -4.18
N ASP A 82 17.07 -5.60 -5.16
CA ASP A 82 17.35 -6.31 -6.41
C ASP A 82 18.29 -5.54 -7.33
N LEU A 83 18.30 -4.20 -7.25
CA LEU A 83 19.24 -3.35 -7.97
C LEU A 83 20.68 -3.51 -7.48
N ILE A 84 20.90 -3.75 -6.18
CA ILE A 84 22.23 -3.69 -5.55
C ILE A 84 23.08 -4.95 -5.81
N GLY A 85 22.50 -6.09 -6.18
CA GLY A 85 23.27 -7.18 -6.81
C GLY A 85 22.92 -8.60 -6.37
N THR A 86 23.24 -9.53 -7.27
CA THR A 86 22.92 -10.98 -7.26
C THR A 86 23.76 -11.83 -6.31
N GLU A 87 24.77 -11.25 -5.64
CA GLU A 87 25.43 -11.90 -4.52
C GLU A 87 24.49 -11.84 -3.32
N ARG A 88 23.92 -12.99 -2.93
CA ARG A 88 23.05 -13.10 -1.74
C ARG A 88 23.85 -12.73 -0.49
N HIS A 89 23.94 -11.45 -0.18
CA HIS A 89 24.39 -10.96 1.10
C HIS A 89 23.27 -11.17 2.12
N GLU A 90 23.63 -11.63 3.32
CA GLU A 90 22.65 -11.84 4.41
C GLU A 90 21.78 -10.60 4.68
N LEU A 91 22.32 -9.40 4.44
CA LEU A 91 21.60 -8.13 4.61
C LEU A 91 20.47 -7.94 3.59
N SER A 92 20.66 -8.36 2.33
CA SER A 92 19.64 -8.29 1.28
C SER A 92 18.46 -9.21 1.61
N GLY A 93 18.75 -10.41 2.12
CA GLY A 93 17.72 -11.33 2.63
C GLY A 93 16.93 -10.71 3.78
N ARG A 94 17.62 -10.18 4.80
CA ARG A 94 16.98 -9.52 5.95
C ARG A 94 16.09 -8.34 5.55
N ALA A 95 16.48 -7.56 4.56
CA ALA A 95 15.66 -6.44 4.07
C ALA A 95 14.32 -6.93 3.48
N LYS A 96 14.34 -7.99 2.66
CA LYS A 96 13.12 -8.60 2.10
C LYS A 96 12.25 -9.24 3.18
N ASP A 97 12.86 -9.96 4.12
CA ASP A 97 12.15 -10.60 5.24
C ASP A 97 11.42 -9.56 6.09
N LEU A 98 12.06 -8.44 6.40
CA LEU A 98 11.45 -7.35 7.18
C LEU A 98 10.33 -6.63 6.40
N GLY A 99 10.50 -6.43 5.10
CA GLY A 99 9.45 -5.88 4.24
C GLY A 99 8.20 -6.77 4.21
N SER A 100 8.40 -8.07 3.98
CA SER A 100 7.33 -9.09 4.03
C SER A 100 6.68 -9.17 5.42
N ALA A 101 7.46 -9.08 6.50
CA ALA A 101 6.94 -9.05 7.86
C ALA A 101 6.07 -7.82 8.12
N ALA A 102 6.38 -6.66 7.53
CA ALA A 102 5.57 -5.46 7.63
C ALA A 102 4.19 -5.64 6.95
N VAL A 103 4.17 -6.25 5.76
CA VAL A 103 2.92 -6.62 5.05
C VAL A 103 2.10 -7.59 5.89
N PHE A 104 2.72 -8.62 6.45
CA PHE A 104 2.02 -9.55 7.34
C PHE A 104 1.41 -8.85 8.57
N CYS A 105 2.16 -7.95 9.21
CA CYS A 105 1.65 -7.16 10.33
C CYS A 105 0.47 -6.27 9.94
N SER A 106 0.47 -5.67 8.75
CA SER A 106 -0.65 -4.84 8.28
C SER A 106 -1.90 -5.68 8.00
N ILE A 107 -1.74 -6.90 7.47
CA ILE A 107 -2.85 -7.85 7.30
C ILE A 107 -3.43 -8.26 8.65
N LEU A 108 -2.60 -8.55 9.66
CA LEU A 108 -3.08 -8.87 11.02
C LEU A 108 -3.83 -7.70 11.65
N LEU A 109 -3.35 -6.47 11.45
CA LEU A 109 -4.04 -5.27 11.88
C LEU A 109 -5.41 -5.15 11.20
N ALA A 110 -5.48 -5.32 9.87
CA ALA A 110 -6.75 -5.29 9.15
C ALA A 110 -7.71 -6.38 9.65
N ALA A 111 -7.25 -7.62 9.80
CA ALA A 111 -8.05 -8.70 10.35
C ALA A 111 -8.58 -8.38 11.76
N THR A 112 -7.74 -7.79 12.62
CA THR A 112 -8.13 -7.39 13.97
C THR A 112 -9.21 -6.30 13.95
N VAL A 113 -9.03 -5.25 13.15
CA VAL A 113 -10.01 -4.17 12.99
C VAL A 113 -11.36 -4.73 12.52
N TRP A 114 -11.32 -5.61 11.52
CA TRP A 114 -12.51 -6.26 10.98
C TRP A 114 -13.23 -7.12 12.01
N LEU A 115 -12.52 -7.98 12.73
CA LEU A 115 -13.11 -8.82 13.78
C LEU A 115 -13.70 -7.99 14.91
N VAL A 116 -12.99 -6.97 15.39
CA VAL A 116 -13.48 -6.10 16.47
C VAL A 116 -14.76 -5.38 16.06
N ILE A 117 -14.79 -4.80 14.86
CA ILE A 117 -16.00 -4.12 14.37
C ILE A 117 -17.11 -5.13 14.12
N PHE A 118 -16.83 -6.30 13.55
CA PHE A 118 -17.84 -7.33 13.31
C PHE A 118 -18.55 -7.78 14.60
N PHE A 119 -17.81 -7.91 15.72
CA PHE A 119 -18.39 -8.29 17.01
C PHE A 119 -18.94 -7.12 17.84
N SER A 120 -18.75 -5.86 17.39
CA SER A 120 -19.24 -4.66 18.08
C SER A 120 -20.23 -3.81 17.28
N ALA A 121 -20.51 -4.20 16.03
CA ALA A 121 -21.49 -3.58 15.15
C ALA A 121 -22.92 -4.07 15.44
#